data_AF-A0A968BSD0-F1
#
_entry.id   AF-A0A968BSD0-F1
#
_cell.length_a   1.000
_cell.length_b   1.000
_cell.length_c   1.000
_cell.angle_alpha   90.00
_cell.angle_beta   90.00
_cell.angle_gamma   90.00
#
_symmetry.space_group_name_H-M   'P 1'
#
loop_
_entity.id
_entity.type
_entity.pdbx_description
1 polymer ?
#
loop_
_entity_poly.entity_id
_entity_poly.type
_entity_poly.pdbx_seq_one_letter_code
_entity_poly.pdbx_strand_id
1 'polypeptide(L)'
;MMRAGRQIEEAGLSDRYIAWGHSQGAQAALFAGQLSESWAPELELVGVVAGAPPYQLRENIEHLLTTDERGYAMMALVSYSSVYTDTDPEAIATPEAFALLDVVSEGCLGDIQETYEDVDTLLVPGILDTEPLASIVSQNVSAQTPIPAPVLILHGEIDETFPVETSIDLLDQICELGG
;
A
#
# COMPACT_ATOMS: atom_id res chain seq x y z
N MET A 1 11.74 10.68 -7.54
CA MET A 1 11.29 11.78 -8.41
C MET A 1 11.90 13.14 -8.05
N MET A 2 11.88 13.59 -6.78
CA MET A 2 12.49 14.88 -6.38
C MET A 2 13.95 15.06 -6.85
N ARG A 3 14.83 14.07 -6.64
CA ARG A 3 16.20 14.08 -7.16
C ARG A 3 16.28 14.34 -8.66
N ALA A 4 15.43 13.67 -9.44
CA ALA A 4 15.39 13.81 -10.89
C ALA A 4 14.83 15.16 -11.31
N GLY A 5 13.74 15.62 -10.67
CA GLY A 5 13.17 16.95 -10.92
C GLY A 5 14.18 18.07 -10.63
N ARG A 6 15.01 17.92 -9.59
CA ARG A 6 16.08 18.88 -9.28
C ARG A 6 17.24 18.90 -10.29
N GLN A 7 17.36 17.91 -11.17
CA GLN A 7 18.31 17.96 -12.30
C GLN A 7 17.82 18.87 -13.44
N ILE A 8 16.55 19.28 -13.42
CA ILE A 8 15.98 20.24 -14.36
C ILE A 8 16.14 21.62 -13.73
N GLU A 9 17.24 22.30 -14.02
CA GLU A 9 17.59 23.58 -13.39
C GLU A 9 16.48 24.63 -13.58
N GLU A 10 15.82 24.63 -14.74
CA GLU A 10 14.73 25.54 -15.08
C GLU A 10 13.48 25.33 -14.22
N ALA A 11 13.31 24.16 -13.61
CA ALA A 11 12.20 23.88 -12.71
C ALA A 11 12.36 24.58 -11.35
N GLY A 12 13.57 25.02 -10.99
CA GLY A 12 13.82 25.82 -9.78
C GLY A 12 13.38 25.15 -8.47
N LEU A 13 13.40 23.81 -8.40
CA LEU A 13 12.90 23.06 -7.26
C LEU A 13 13.82 23.19 -6.03
N SER A 14 13.20 23.46 -4.87
CA SER A 14 13.87 23.39 -3.57
C SER A 14 14.22 21.94 -3.20
N ASP A 15 15.13 21.79 -2.24
CA ASP A 15 15.37 20.57 -1.47
C ASP A 15 14.24 20.23 -0.49
N ARG A 16 13.37 21.19 -0.16
CA ARG A 16 12.23 21.01 0.75
C ARG A 16 11.04 20.41 0.02
N TYR A 17 10.42 19.40 0.62
CA TYR A 17 9.28 18.72 0.01
C TYR A 17 8.28 18.18 1.05
N ILE A 18 7.05 18.00 0.59
CA ILE A 18 5.99 17.29 1.30
C ILE A 18 5.71 16.00 0.53
N ALA A 19 5.55 14.88 1.24
CA ALA A 19 4.99 13.67 0.67
C ALA A 19 3.47 13.68 0.90
N TRP A 20 2.68 13.63 -0.17
CA TRP A 20 1.22 13.58 -0.08
C TRP A 20 0.68 12.46 -0.96
N GLY A 21 -0.33 11.76 -0.48
CA GLY A 21 -1.09 10.83 -1.30
C GLY A 21 -2.41 10.42 -0.66
N HIS A 22 -3.24 9.76 -1.46
CA HIS A 22 -4.54 9.22 -1.08
C HIS A 22 -4.58 7.71 -1.38
N SER A 23 -5.27 6.91 -0.55
CA SER A 23 -5.37 5.45 -0.69
C SER A 23 -3.97 4.82 -0.77
N GLN A 24 -3.66 3.98 -1.76
CA GLN A 24 -2.31 3.44 -1.98
C GLN A 24 -1.22 4.55 -2.04
N GLY A 25 -1.55 5.73 -2.59
CA GLY A 25 -0.63 6.86 -2.60
C GLY A 25 -0.30 7.40 -1.21
N ALA A 26 -1.22 7.28 -0.25
CA ALA A 26 -0.99 7.66 1.14
C ALA A 26 -0.02 6.67 1.83
N GLN A 27 -0.19 5.37 1.59
CA GLN A 27 0.78 4.35 2.02
C GLN A 27 2.18 4.65 1.44
N ALA A 28 2.26 4.98 0.15
CA ALA A 28 3.52 5.35 -0.50
C ALA A 28 4.13 6.64 0.10
N ALA A 29 3.30 7.62 0.46
CA ALA A 29 3.75 8.85 1.12
C ALA A 29 4.33 8.56 2.53
N LEU A 30 3.71 7.66 3.28
CA LEU A 30 4.22 7.21 4.59
C LEU A 30 5.55 6.44 4.45
N PHE A 31 5.68 5.56 3.46
CA PHE A 31 6.96 4.90 3.13
C PHE A 31 8.04 5.92 2.73
N ALA A 32 7.70 6.92 1.92
CA ALA A 32 8.64 7.98 1.57
C ALA A 32 9.09 8.77 2.82
N GLY A 33 8.16 9.01 3.75
CA GLY A 33 8.44 9.64 5.04
C GLY A 33 9.43 8.84 5.88
N GLN A 34 9.14 7.55 6.11
CA GLN A 34 9.95 6.69 6.97
C GLN A 34 11.36 6.43 6.41
N LEU A 35 11.50 6.44 5.07
CA LEU A 35 12.78 6.21 4.39
C LEU A 35 13.56 7.50 4.11
N SER A 36 13.00 8.67 4.41
CA SER A 36 13.54 9.96 3.96
C SER A 36 15.01 10.18 4.35
N GLU A 37 15.37 9.99 5.61
CA GLU A 37 16.75 10.18 6.10
C GLU A 37 17.73 9.12 5.58
N SER A 38 17.30 7.85 5.50
CA SER A 38 18.20 6.75 5.10
C SER A 38 18.42 6.70 3.59
N TRP A 39 17.40 7.07 2.80
CA TRP A 39 17.42 6.99 1.35
C TRP A 39 17.79 8.31 0.67
N ALA A 40 17.33 9.45 1.20
CA ALA A 40 17.51 10.78 0.62
C ALA A 40 17.83 11.89 1.64
N PRO A 41 18.93 11.77 2.39
CA PRO A 41 19.30 12.72 3.44
C PRO A 41 19.60 14.14 2.92
N GLU A 42 19.81 14.32 1.62
CA GLU A 42 20.03 15.64 1.01
C GLU A 42 18.74 16.40 0.68
N LEU A 43 17.57 15.81 0.95
CA LEU A 43 16.26 16.43 0.80
C LEU A 43 15.63 16.67 2.18
N GLU A 44 15.00 17.83 2.37
CA GLU A 44 14.34 18.19 3.62
C GLU A 44 12.84 17.82 3.54
N LEU A 45 12.46 16.71 4.20
CA LEU A 45 11.05 16.38 4.38
C LEU A 45 10.44 17.34 5.41
N VAL A 46 9.46 18.14 5.00
CA VAL A 46 8.80 19.11 5.91
C VAL A 46 7.42 18.67 6.38
N GLY A 47 6.92 17.55 5.85
CA GLY A 47 5.67 16.93 6.30
C GLY A 47 5.23 15.78 5.41
N VAL A 48 4.36 14.94 5.97
CA VAL A 48 3.66 13.86 5.26
C VAL A 48 2.16 14.06 5.44
N VAL A 49 1.40 13.86 4.38
CA VAL A 49 -0.07 13.90 4.42
C VAL A 49 -0.60 12.62 3.79
N ALA A 50 -1.33 11.85 4.58
CA ALA A 50 -1.86 10.54 4.23
C ALA A 50 -3.39 10.58 4.26
N GLY A 51 -4.02 10.53 3.08
CA GLY A 51 -5.48 10.43 2.94
C GLY A 51 -5.94 8.98 2.79
N ALA A 52 -6.81 8.49 3.67
CA ALA A 52 -7.33 7.11 3.69
C ALA A 52 -6.24 6.05 3.44
N PRO A 53 -5.13 6.03 4.21
CA PRO A 53 -4.04 5.10 3.97
C PRO A 53 -4.46 3.65 4.27
N PRO A 54 -4.19 2.69 3.36
CA PRO A 54 -4.15 1.29 3.71
C PRO A 54 -3.05 1.06 4.76
N TYR A 55 -3.45 0.63 5.95
CA TYR A 55 -2.58 0.22 7.05
C TYR A 55 -3.07 -1.12 7.59
N GLN A 56 -2.20 -1.97 8.16
CA GLN A 56 -2.56 -3.36 8.51
C GLN A 56 -3.04 -4.15 7.27
N LEU A 57 -2.10 -4.40 6.35
CA LEU A 57 -2.42 -4.93 5.02
C LEU A 57 -3.09 -6.30 5.04
N ARG A 58 -2.81 -7.13 6.05
CA ARG A 58 -3.46 -8.43 6.16
C ARG A 58 -4.96 -8.27 6.39
N GLU A 59 -5.32 -7.47 7.39
CA GLU A 59 -6.68 -7.18 7.80
C GLU A 59 -7.45 -6.50 6.67
N ASN A 60 -6.81 -5.57 5.95
CA ASN A 60 -7.39 -4.96 4.76
C ASN A 60 -7.62 -5.96 3.64
N ILE A 61 -6.68 -6.87 3.36
CA ILE A 61 -6.87 -7.92 2.35
C ILE A 61 -8.04 -8.81 2.76
N GLU A 62 -8.10 -9.27 4.01
CA GLU A 62 -9.20 -10.09 4.52
C GLU A 62 -10.55 -9.37 4.40
N HIS A 63 -10.60 -8.06 4.68
CA HIS A 63 -11.79 -7.24 4.52
C HIS A 63 -12.21 -7.12 3.04
N LEU A 64 -11.29 -6.74 2.16
CA LEU A 64 -11.53 -6.56 0.72
C LEU A 64 -12.07 -7.83 0.06
N LEU A 65 -11.61 -9.02 0.49
CA LEU A 65 -12.13 -10.30 0.00
C LEU A 65 -13.63 -10.51 0.32
N THR A 66 -14.21 -9.73 1.24
CA THR A 66 -15.63 -9.78 1.59
C THR A 66 -16.49 -8.75 0.86
N THR A 67 -15.88 -7.85 0.07
CA THR A 67 -16.55 -6.78 -0.65
C THR A 67 -16.48 -6.99 -2.16
N ASP A 68 -17.13 -6.10 -2.91
CA ASP A 68 -17.04 -6.05 -4.37
C ASP A 68 -15.70 -5.44 -4.83
N GLU A 69 -14.89 -4.90 -3.91
CA GLU A 69 -13.59 -4.29 -4.20
C GLU A 69 -12.40 -5.27 -4.05
N ARG A 70 -12.71 -6.57 -4.03
CA ARG A 70 -11.75 -7.66 -3.84
C ARG A 70 -10.66 -7.74 -4.90
N GLY A 71 -10.82 -7.05 -6.04
CA GLY A 71 -9.77 -6.87 -7.03
C GLY A 71 -8.53 -6.17 -6.47
N TYR A 72 -8.65 -5.31 -5.45
CA TYR A 72 -7.51 -4.70 -4.78
C TYR A 72 -6.62 -5.74 -4.08
N ALA A 73 -7.20 -6.78 -3.48
CA ALA A 73 -6.45 -7.87 -2.87
C ALA A 73 -5.62 -8.62 -3.93
N MET A 74 -6.19 -8.87 -5.11
CA MET A 74 -5.49 -9.49 -6.23
C MET A 74 -4.34 -8.61 -6.72
N MET A 75 -4.58 -7.30 -6.91
CA MET A 75 -3.53 -6.37 -7.31
C MET A 75 -2.35 -6.38 -6.33
N ALA A 76 -2.61 -6.32 -5.02
CA ALA A 76 -1.56 -6.32 -4.00
C ALA A 76 -0.76 -7.64 -4.02
N LEU A 77 -1.44 -8.78 -3.97
CA LEU A 77 -0.82 -10.09 -3.85
C LEU A 77 -0.05 -10.52 -5.11
N VAL A 78 -0.58 -10.19 -6.29
CA VAL A 78 0.11 -10.42 -7.57
C VAL A 78 1.30 -9.48 -7.71
N SER A 79 1.20 -8.24 -7.24
CA SER A 79 2.36 -7.33 -7.25
C SER A 79 3.51 -7.88 -6.40
N TYR A 80 3.22 -8.58 -5.30
CA TYR A 80 4.25 -9.22 -4.49
C TYR A 80 5.01 -10.30 -5.24
N SER A 81 4.36 -11.13 -6.06
CA SER A 81 5.10 -12.13 -6.86
C SER A 81 5.97 -11.52 -7.96
N SER A 82 5.70 -10.28 -8.38
CA SER A 82 6.58 -9.55 -9.29
C SER A 82 7.84 -8.97 -8.63
N VAL A 83 7.82 -8.78 -7.31
CA VAL A 83 8.91 -8.16 -6.52
C VAL A 83 9.68 -9.19 -5.68
N TYR A 84 8.95 -10.13 -5.09
CA TYR A 84 9.44 -11.20 -4.21
C TYR A 84 9.43 -12.53 -4.96
N THR A 85 10.55 -12.85 -5.59
CA THR A 85 10.69 -14.01 -6.50
C THR A 85 10.55 -15.37 -5.82
N ASP A 86 10.49 -15.40 -4.49
CA ASP A 86 10.23 -16.58 -3.66
C ASP A 86 8.73 -16.84 -3.43
N THR A 87 7.84 -16.00 -3.97
CA THR A 87 6.41 -16.26 -4.03
C THR A 87 5.97 -16.71 -5.42
N ASP A 88 5.11 -17.73 -5.45
CA ASP A 88 4.50 -18.24 -6.67
C ASP A 88 3.03 -17.77 -6.73
N PRO A 89 2.62 -16.97 -7.73
CA PRO A 89 1.24 -16.51 -7.84
C PRO A 89 0.24 -17.66 -8.02
N GLU A 90 0.65 -18.82 -8.57
CA GLU A 90 -0.20 -20.03 -8.65
C GLU A 90 -0.45 -20.65 -7.26
N ALA A 91 0.46 -20.43 -6.31
CA ALA A 91 0.27 -20.87 -4.92
C ALA A 91 -0.59 -19.89 -4.11
N ILE A 92 -0.75 -18.65 -4.57
CA ILE A 92 -1.50 -17.61 -3.88
C ILE A 92 -2.98 -17.61 -4.27
N ALA A 93 -3.24 -17.59 -5.57
CA ALA A 93 -4.58 -17.53 -6.12
C ALA A 93 -5.17 -18.93 -6.31
N THR A 94 -6.50 -19.05 -6.21
CA THR A 94 -7.17 -20.28 -6.67
C THR A 94 -6.99 -20.45 -8.18
N PRO A 95 -7.14 -21.67 -8.75
CA PRO A 95 -7.01 -21.87 -10.19
C PRO A 95 -7.94 -20.99 -11.03
N GLU A 96 -9.14 -20.69 -10.52
CA GLU A 96 -10.11 -19.81 -11.18
C GLU A 96 -9.62 -18.36 -11.20
N ALA A 97 -9.19 -17.82 -10.05
CA ALA A 97 -8.67 -16.45 -9.97
C ALA A 97 -7.34 -16.28 -10.71
N PHE A 98 -6.49 -17.32 -10.69
CA PHE A 98 -5.22 -17.35 -11.40
C PHE A 98 -5.41 -17.24 -12.92
N ALA A 99 -6.43 -17.90 -13.46
CA ALA A 99 -6.74 -17.85 -14.90
C ALA A 99 -7.13 -16.44 -15.41
N LEU A 100 -7.40 -15.49 -14.50
CA LEU A 100 -7.82 -14.13 -14.80
C LEU A 100 -6.70 -13.09 -14.62
N LEU A 101 -5.49 -13.50 -14.23
CA LEU A 101 -4.41 -12.59 -13.83
C LEU A 101 -3.98 -11.57 -14.91
N ASP A 102 -4.22 -11.85 -16.18
CA ASP A 102 -3.90 -10.93 -17.26
C ASP A 102 -4.61 -9.57 -17.07
N VAL A 103 -5.82 -9.56 -16.47
CA VAL A 103 -6.53 -8.30 -16.18
C VAL A 103 -5.78 -7.41 -15.20
N VAL A 104 -5.01 -7.99 -14.27
CA VAL A 104 -4.22 -7.24 -13.28
C VAL A 104 -3.05 -6.52 -13.96
N SER A 105 -2.51 -7.11 -15.02
CA SER A 105 -1.34 -6.56 -15.75
C SER A 105 -1.73 -5.63 -16.89
N GLU A 106 -2.86 -5.89 -17.56
CA GLU A 106 -3.25 -5.21 -18.79
C GLU A 106 -4.49 -4.31 -18.64
N GLY A 107 -5.31 -4.56 -17.61
CA GLY A 107 -6.58 -3.88 -17.38
C GLY A 107 -6.45 -2.57 -16.62
N CYS A 108 -7.52 -1.77 -16.65
CA CYS A 108 -7.70 -0.65 -15.74
C CYS A 108 -8.35 -1.12 -14.42
N LEU A 109 -8.30 -0.28 -13.39
CA LEU A 109 -8.87 -0.61 -12.08
C LEU A 109 -10.33 -1.09 -12.15
N GLY A 110 -11.18 -0.45 -12.97
CA GLY A 110 -12.57 -0.87 -13.12
C GLY A 110 -12.70 -2.29 -13.68
N ASP A 111 -11.90 -2.64 -14.68
CA ASP A 111 -11.91 -3.97 -15.30
C ASP A 111 -11.46 -5.04 -14.29
N ILE A 112 -10.47 -4.71 -13.45
CA ILE A 112 -9.98 -5.60 -12.40
C ILE A 112 -11.09 -5.88 -11.38
N GLN A 113 -11.81 -4.85 -10.93
CA GLN A 113 -12.89 -5.04 -9.96
C GLN A 113 -14.03 -5.87 -10.55
N GLU A 114 -14.52 -5.51 -11.74
CA GLU A 114 -15.57 -6.25 -12.45
C GLU A 114 -15.19 -7.71 -12.70
N THR A 115 -13.92 -7.99 -13.04
CA THR A 115 -13.47 -9.36 -13.31
C THR A 115 -13.49 -10.25 -12.07
N TYR A 116 -13.19 -9.68 -10.90
CA TYR A 116 -13.04 -10.45 -9.66
C TYR A 116 -14.30 -10.45 -8.78
N GLU A 117 -15.26 -9.55 -8.97
CA GLU A 117 -16.46 -9.41 -8.11
C GLU A 117 -17.25 -10.73 -7.97
N ASP A 118 -17.38 -11.48 -9.06
CA ASP A 118 -18.17 -12.70 -9.15
C ASP A 118 -17.37 -14.00 -8.89
N VAL A 119 -16.07 -13.91 -8.62
CA VAL A 119 -15.26 -15.10 -8.34
C VAL A 119 -15.47 -15.57 -6.90
N ASP A 120 -15.96 -16.80 -6.74
CA ASP A 120 -16.36 -17.38 -5.44
C ASP A 120 -15.23 -17.38 -4.41
N THR A 121 -14.00 -17.71 -4.82
CA THR A 121 -12.84 -17.75 -3.92
C THR A 121 -11.59 -17.33 -4.67
N LEU A 122 -11.03 -16.17 -4.30
CA LEU A 122 -9.84 -15.62 -4.95
C LEU A 122 -8.54 -16.27 -4.51
N LEU A 123 -8.39 -16.50 -3.20
CA LEU A 123 -7.13 -16.93 -2.60
C LEU A 123 -7.22 -18.36 -2.11
N VAL A 124 -6.09 -19.07 -2.15
CA VAL A 124 -5.96 -20.37 -1.48
C VAL A 124 -6.21 -20.17 0.02
N PRO A 125 -7.13 -20.93 0.65
CA PRO A 125 -7.43 -20.76 2.07
C PRO A 125 -6.19 -20.89 2.97
N GLY A 126 -6.00 -19.91 3.86
CA GLY A 126 -4.85 -19.87 4.78
C GLY A 126 -3.54 -19.35 4.18
N ILE A 127 -3.54 -18.87 2.93
CA ILE A 127 -2.30 -18.40 2.29
C ILE A 127 -1.67 -17.20 3.01
N LEU A 128 -2.49 -16.30 3.60
CA LEU A 128 -1.98 -15.13 4.33
C LEU A 128 -1.22 -15.51 5.62
N ASP A 129 -1.37 -16.76 6.10
CA ASP A 129 -0.62 -17.34 7.22
C ASP A 129 0.60 -18.15 6.78
N THR A 130 0.83 -18.28 5.47
CA THR A 130 1.84 -19.16 4.89
C THR A 130 3.06 -18.37 4.45
N GLU A 131 4.24 -18.86 4.80
CA GLU A 131 5.50 -18.26 4.36
C GLU A 131 5.83 -18.61 2.90
N PRO A 132 6.48 -17.70 2.13
CA PRO A 132 7.01 -16.41 2.58
C PRO A 132 5.99 -15.25 2.57
N LEU A 133 4.75 -15.50 2.13
CA LEU A 133 3.75 -14.44 1.94
C LEU A 133 3.40 -13.70 3.24
N ALA A 134 3.24 -14.43 4.35
CA ALA A 134 2.95 -13.82 5.65
C ALA A 134 4.00 -12.76 6.03
N SER A 135 5.29 -13.11 5.92
CA SER A 135 6.39 -12.17 6.14
C SER A 135 6.37 -11.01 5.16
N ILE A 136 6.11 -11.25 3.88
CA ILE A 136 6.05 -10.20 2.86
C ILE A 136 4.95 -9.18 3.16
N VAL A 137 3.73 -9.64 3.48
CA VAL A 137 2.59 -8.77 3.82
C VAL A 137 2.94 -7.89 5.02
N SER A 138 3.54 -8.47 6.07
CA SER A 138 3.96 -7.72 7.27
C SER A 138 5.03 -6.66 7.00
N GLN A 139 5.96 -6.93 6.08
CA GLN A 139 7.06 -6.00 5.74
C GLN A 139 6.58 -4.81 4.89
N ASN A 140 5.42 -4.92 4.24
CA ASN A 140 4.84 -3.88 3.40
C ASN A 140 3.87 -2.96 4.16
N VAL A 141 3.92 -2.97 5.50
CA VAL A 141 3.20 -2.01 6.34
C VAL A 141 4.07 -0.76 6.54
N SER A 142 3.51 0.43 6.31
CA SER A 142 4.20 1.71 6.52
C SER A 142 4.26 2.10 8.00
N ALA A 143 5.01 3.16 8.33
CA ALA A 143 5.16 3.72 9.68
C ALA A 143 5.73 2.71 10.70
N GLN A 144 6.71 1.90 10.28
CA GLN A 144 7.42 0.95 11.15
C GLN A 144 8.67 1.56 11.81
N THR A 145 9.08 2.75 11.36
CA THR A 145 10.18 3.53 11.92
C THR A 145 9.74 4.99 12.04
N PRO A 146 10.37 5.79 12.93
CA PRO A 146 10.00 7.20 13.09
C PRO A 146 10.03 7.96 11.77
N ILE A 147 9.02 8.80 11.54
CA ILE A 147 8.97 9.73 10.41
C ILE A 147 9.49 11.09 10.93
N PRO A 148 10.58 11.64 10.38
CA PRO A 148 11.25 12.82 10.95
C PRO A 148 10.59 14.15 10.54
N ALA A 149 9.25 14.16 10.44
CA ALA A 149 8.45 15.33 10.05
C ALA A 149 7.00 15.19 10.53
N PRO A 150 6.23 16.30 10.66
CA PRO A 150 4.82 16.22 11.01
C PRO A 150 4.02 15.35 10.02
N VAL A 151 3.16 14.47 10.55
CA VAL A 151 2.25 13.63 9.78
C VAL A 151 0.81 14.10 9.99
N LEU A 152 0.07 14.30 8.91
CA LEU A 152 -1.37 14.55 8.92
C LEU A 152 -2.08 13.36 8.27
N ILE A 153 -2.98 12.72 9.03
CA ILE A 153 -3.86 11.65 8.54
C ILE A 153 -5.26 12.25 8.31
N LEU A 154 -5.83 12.00 7.13
CA LEU A 154 -7.19 12.39 6.77
C LEU A 154 -7.96 11.14 6.38
N HIS A 155 -9.09 10.84 7.03
CA HIS A 155 -9.88 9.64 6.73
C HIS A 155 -11.37 9.93 6.91
N GLY A 156 -12.21 9.45 5.99
CA GLY A 156 -13.67 9.57 6.10
C GLY A 156 -14.28 8.54 7.03
N GLU A 157 -15.14 8.94 7.97
CA GLU A 157 -15.77 8.01 8.94
C GLU A 157 -16.72 6.98 8.31
N ILE A 158 -17.07 7.15 7.03
CA ILE A 158 -17.97 6.28 6.27
C ILE A 158 -17.26 5.60 5.09
N ASP A 159 -15.92 5.48 5.14
CA ASP A 159 -15.16 4.75 4.13
C ASP A 159 -15.57 3.26 4.14
N GLU A 160 -15.99 2.76 2.98
CA GLU A 160 -16.45 1.37 2.80
C GLU A 160 -15.35 0.45 2.25
N THR A 161 -14.19 1.02 1.87
CA THR A 161 -13.04 0.29 1.31
C THR A 161 -12.02 -0.03 2.40
N PHE A 162 -11.68 0.97 3.22
CA PHE A 162 -10.72 0.84 4.30
C PHE A 162 -11.34 1.38 5.58
N PRO A 163 -11.60 0.55 6.61
CA PRO A 163 -12.20 1.02 7.84
C PRO A 163 -11.37 2.12 8.51
N VAL A 164 -12.03 3.17 9.01
CA VAL A 164 -11.38 4.33 9.65
C VAL A 164 -10.52 3.92 10.86
N GLU A 165 -10.89 2.83 11.52
CA GLU A 165 -10.16 2.21 12.64
C GLU A 165 -8.70 1.93 12.27
N THR A 166 -8.42 1.53 11.02
CA THR A 166 -7.05 1.29 10.56
C THR A 166 -6.17 2.54 10.62
N SER A 167 -6.76 3.73 10.41
CA SER A 167 -6.05 5.00 10.54
C SER A 167 -5.90 5.48 11.98
N ILE A 168 -6.78 5.04 12.89
CA ILE A 168 -6.61 5.26 14.33
C ILE A 168 -5.42 4.43 14.82
N ASP A 169 -5.35 3.16 14.42
CA ASP A 169 -4.21 2.29 14.77
C ASP A 169 -2.88 2.81 14.20
N LEU A 170 -2.91 3.36 12.97
CA LEU A 170 -1.74 4.02 12.37
C LEU A 170 -1.31 5.25 13.20
N LEU A 171 -2.25 6.05 13.68
CA LEU A 171 -1.94 7.21 14.51
C LEU A 171 -1.26 6.78 15.81
N ASP A 172 -1.82 5.77 16.49
CA ASP A 172 -1.25 5.23 17.73
C ASP A 172 0.18 4.70 17.49
N GLN A 173 0.40 3.95 16.41
CA GLN A 173 1.73 3.46 16.01
C GLN A 173 2.74 4.60 15.81
N ILE A 174 2.35 5.68 15.12
CA ILE A 174 3.23 6.83 14.88
C ILE A 174 3.58 7.52 16.21
N CYS A 175 2.59 7.69 17.09
CA CYS A 175 2.80 8.26 18.43
C CYS A 175 3.73 7.41 19.30
N GLU A 176 3.63 6.08 19.24
CA GLU A 176 4.53 5.17 19.96
C GLU A 176 5.98 5.26 19.48
N LEU A 177 6.19 5.54 18.19
CA LEU A 177 7.51 5.76 17.58
C LEU A 177 8.10 7.14 17.88
N GLY A 178 7.40 7.99 18.64
CA GLY A 178 7.83 9.34 18.99
C GLY A 178 7.57 10.37 17.89
N GLY A 179 6.62 10.08 17.00
CA GLY A 179 6.06 10.99 15.98
C GLY A 179 4.74 11.61 16.43
#